data_AF-G6YL51-F1
#
_entry.id   AF-G6YL51-F1
#
_cell.length_a   1.000
_cell.length_b   1.000
_cell.length_c   1.000
_cell.angle_alpha   90.00
_cell.angle_beta   90.00
_cell.angle_gamma   90.00
#
_symmetry.space_group_name_H-M   'P 1'
#
loop_
_entity.id
_entity.type
_entity.pdbx_description
1 polymer ?
#
loop_
_entity_poly.entity_id
_entity_poly.type
_entity_poly.pdbx_seq_one_letter_code
_entity_poly.pdbx_strand_id
1 'polypeptide(L)' 'MPIRRKAQDAGIFDPSELALLARVFERLKLESDSPDRLEGLASRILANYMAGILDEAELVSLSRQPLGR' A
#
# COMPACT_ATOMS: atom_id res chain seq x y z
N MET A 1 30.09 -8.16 -3.45
CA MET A 1 29.93 -7.22 -2.31
C MET A 1 28.55 -6.55 -2.37
N PRO A 2 27.61 -6.88 -1.46
CA PRO A 2 26.20 -6.55 -1.58
C PRO A 2 25.82 -5.27 -0.82
N ILE A 3 26.48 -4.16 -1.14
CA ILE A 3 26.14 -2.84 -0.54
C ILE A 3 25.22 -2.04 -1.46
N ARG A 4 25.15 -2.39 -2.76
CA ARG A 4 24.27 -1.72 -3.73
C ARG A 4 22.77 -1.94 -3.52
N ARG A 5 22.37 -2.95 -2.74
CA ARG A 5 20.94 -3.22 -2.47
C ARG A 5 20.38 -2.39 -1.31
N LYS A 6 21.23 -1.77 -0.48
CA LYS A 6 20.81 -0.97 0.68
C LYS A 6 20.72 0.54 0.42
N ALA A 7 21.21 1.04 -0.71
CA ALA A 7 21.09 2.47 -1.05
C ALA A 7 19.70 2.84 -1.62
N GLN A 8 18.92 1.84 -2.05
CA GLN A 8 17.52 2.02 -2.45
C GLN A 8 16.59 2.11 -1.23
N ASP A 9 17.08 1.75 -0.05
CA ASP A 9 16.34 1.77 1.23
C ASP A 9 16.16 3.19 1.81
N ALA A 10 16.76 4.21 1.18
CA ALA A 10 16.47 5.63 1.44
C ALA A 10 15.53 6.25 0.38
N GLY A 11 15.16 5.46 -0.63
CA GLY A 11 14.14 5.69 -1.66
C GLY A 11 13.24 4.44 -1.76
N ILE A 12 12.65 4.09 -0.61
CA ILE A 12 12.04 2.78 -0.26
C ILE A 12 11.00 2.26 -1.25
N PHE A 13 10.40 3.16 -2.05
CA PHE A 13 9.44 2.82 -3.09
C PHE A 13 9.83 3.55 -4.38
N ASP A 14 9.94 2.81 -5.48
CA ASP A 14 10.03 3.35 -6.83
C ASP A 14 8.75 4.15 -7.18
N PRO A 15 8.83 5.12 -8.11
CA PRO A 15 7.68 5.91 -8.51
C PRO A 15 6.52 5.05 -9.04
N SER A 16 6.82 3.89 -9.62
CA SER A 16 5.84 2.90 -10.06
C SER A 16 5.11 2.24 -8.89
N GLU A 17 5.82 1.94 -7.80
CA GLU A 17 5.24 1.38 -6.57
C GLU A 17 4.34 2.42 -5.89
N LEU A 18 4.79 3.67 -5.80
CA LEU A 18 3.97 4.76 -5.28
C LEU A 18 2.71 5.00 -6.12
N ALA A 19 2.83 4.94 -7.46
CA ALA A 19 1.68 5.08 -8.36
C ALA A 19 0.66 3.94 -8.17
N LEU A 20 1.13 2.70 -7.95
CA LEU A 20 0.27 1.57 -7.63
C LEU A 20 -0.46 1.78 -6.31
N LEU A 21 0.28 2.09 -5.24
CA LEU A 21 -0.28 2.30 -3.89
C LEU A 21 -1.30 3.44 -3.89
N ALA A 22 -1.01 4.56 -4.59
CA ALA A 22 -1.93 5.67 -4.73
C ALA A 22 -3.22 5.30 -5.48
N ARG A 23 -3.12 4.52 -6.57
CA ARG A 23 -4.31 4.04 -7.31
C ARG A 23 -5.18 3.12 -6.46
N VAL A 24 -4.57 2.17 -5.75
CA VAL A 24 -5.29 1.27 -4.85
C VAL A 24 -6.00 2.07 -3.76
N PHE A 25 -5.30 3.04 -3.15
CA PHE A 25 -5.86 3.90 -2.13
C PHE A 25 -7.04 4.72 -2.64
N GLU A 26 -6.91 5.40 -3.78
CA GLU A 26 -7.99 6.21 -4.36
C GLU A 26 -9.19 5.35 -4.81
N ARG A 27 -8.98 4.10 -5.23
CA ARG A 27 -10.09 3.17 -5.55
C ARG A 27 -10.86 2.70 -4.32
N LEU A 28 -10.24 2.70 -3.14
CA LEU A 28 -10.81 2.19 -1.90
C LEU A 28 -11.31 3.30 -0.97
N LYS A 29 -10.69 4.48 -1.05
CA LYS A 29 -11.11 5.69 -0.35
C LYS A 29 -12.49 6.11 -0.84
N LEU A 30 -13.34 6.49 0.11
CA LEU A 30 -14.60 7.18 -0.17
C LEU A 30 -14.40 8.67 0.16
N GLU A 31 -15.04 9.56 -0.59
CA GLU A 31 -14.91 11.01 -0.37
C GLU A 31 -15.42 11.47 1.00
N SER A 32 -16.31 10.68 1.63
CA SER A 32 -16.83 10.89 2.99
C SER A 32 -16.04 10.19 4.09
N ASP A 33 -14.89 9.59 3.77
CA ASP A 33 -14.13 8.82 4.74
C ASP A 33 -13.44 9.73 5.76
N SER A 34 -13.53 9.37 7.04
CA SER A 34 -12.83 10.10 8.10
C SER A 34 -11.32 9.86 8.03
N PRO A 35 -10.48 10.84 8.42
CA PRO A 35 -9.03 10.72 8.35
C PRO A 35 -8.48 9.47 9.05
N ASP A 36 -9.09 9.07 10.17
CA ASP A 36 -8.73 7.86 10.93
C ASP A 36 -8.91 6.57 10.11
N ARG A 37 -9.99 6.50 9.32
CA ARG A 37 -10.29 5.34 8.47
C ARG A 37 -9.43 5.35 7.20
N LEU A 38 -9.07 6.53 6.69
CA LEU A 38 -8.07 6.68 5.63
C LEU A 38 -6.69 6.19 6.09
N GLU A 39 -6.26 6.53 7.30
CA GLU A 39 -5.01 6.02 7.87
C GLU A 39 -5.04 4.50 8.03
N GLY A 40 -6.16 3.96 8.53
CA GLY A 40 -6.36 2.50 8.61
C GLY A 40 -6.32 1.81 7.25
N LEU A 41 -6.88 2.43 6.21
CA LEU A 41 -6.84 1.94 4.83
C LEU A 41 -5.40 1.96 4.28
N ALA A 42 -4.68 3.07 4.42
CA ALA A 42 -3.30 3.20 3.97
C ALA A 42 -2.40 2.15 4.65
N SER A 43 -2.57 1.94 5.96
CA SER A 43 -1.83 0.93 6.72
C SER A 43 -2.08 -0.49 6.19
N ARG A 44 -3.32 -0.85 5.83
CA ARG A 44 -3.65 -2.15 5.24
C ARG A 44 -2.99 -2.37 3.89
N ILE A 45 -3.07 -1.37 3.02
CA ILE A 45 -2.47 -1.44 1.68
C ILE A 45 -0.96 -1.65 1.83
N LEU A 46 -0.30 -0.89 2.71
CA LEU A 46 1.12 -1.03 2.98
C LEU A 46 1.47 -2.41 3.58
N ALA A 47 0.67 -2.92 4.51
CA ALA A 47 0.89 -4.24 5.11
C ALA A 47 0.79 -5.37 4.07
N ASN A 48 -0.22 -5.32 3.20
CA ASN A 48 -0.39 -6.29 2.10
C ASN A 48 0.76 -6.17 1.08
N TYR A 49 1.18 -4.95 0.77
CA TYR A 49 2.33 -4.71 -0.11
C TYR A 49 3.62 -5.27 0.46
N MET A 50 3.90 -5.01 1.75
CA MET A 50 5.07 -5.54 2.46
C MET A 50 5.03 -7.08 2.60
N ALA A 51 3.85 -7.70 2.55
CA ALA A 51 3.69 -9.14 2.47
C ALA A 51 4.06 -9.72 1.08
N GLY A 52 4.44 -8.87 0.12
CA GLY A 52 4.87 -9.25 -1.23
C GLY A 52 3.74 -9.23 -2.26
N ILE A 53 2.60 -8.63 -1.94
CA ILE A 53 1.45 -8.53 -2.84
C ILE A 53 1.62 -7.29 -3.72
N LEU A 54 1.99 -7.52 -4.98
CA LEU A 54 2.29 -6.47 -5.96
C LEU A 54 1.15 -6.27 -6.99
N ASP A 55 0.17 -7.16 -7.01
CA ASP A 55 -0.95 -7.08 -7.95
C ASP A 55 -2.01 -6.08 -7.44
N GLU A 56 -2.43 -5.17 -8.33
CA GLU A 56 -3.39 -4.11 -7.99
C GLU A 56 -4.74 -4.69 -7.56
N ALA A 57 -5.25 -5.70 -8.27
CA ALA A 57 -6.56 -6.27 -8.00
C ALA A 57 -6.56 -7.05 -6.67
N GLU A 58 -5.49 -7.79 -6.40
CA GLU A 58 -5.27 -8.48 -5.12
C GLU A 58 -5.17 -7.48 -3.96
N LEU A 59 -4.37 -6.42 -4.10
CA LEU A 59 -4.24 -5.38 -3.09
C LEU A 59 -5.57 -4.71 -2.78
N VAL A 60 -6.36 -4.39 -3.81
CA VAL A 60 -7.71 -3.84 -3.66
C VAL A 60 -8.62 -4.81 -2.91
N SER A 61 -8.60 -6.09 -3.29
CA SER A 61 -9.45 -7.12 -2.69
C SER A 61 -9.15 -7.30 -1.21
N LEU A 62 -7.87 -7.45 -0.87
CA LEU A 62 -7.41 -7.72 0.50
C LEU A 62 -7.51 -6.50 1.41
N SER A 63 -7.33 -5.30 0.86
CA SER A 63 -7.41 -4.06 1.64
C SER A 63 -8.84 -3.59 1.89
N ARG A 64 -9.85 -4.14 1.18
CA ARG A 64 -11.28 -3.92 1.48
C ARG A 64 -11.69 -4.54 2.81
N GLN A 65 -11.09 -5.66 3.20
CA GLN A 65 -11.41 -6.31 4.45
C GLN A 65 -10.63 -5.67 5.61
N PRO A 66 -11.26 -5.47 6.78
CA PRO A 66 -10.51 -5.13 7.98
C PRO A 66 -9.52 -6.23 8.33
N LEU A 67 -8.33 -5.85 8.82
CA LEU A 67 -7.23 -6.74 9.29
C LEU A 67 -7.59 -7.61 10.52
N GLY A 68 -8.88 -7.88 10.74
CA GLY A 68 -9.38 -8.65 11.87
C GLY A 68 -10.71 -8.12 12.35
N ARG A 69 -11.78 -8.80 11.94
CA ARG A 69 -12.62 -9.64 12.82
C ARG A 69 -13.48 -10.55 11.96
#